data_AF-A0A9X2PYR4-F1
#
_entry.id   AF-A0A9X2PYR4-F1
#
_cell.length_a   1.000
_cell.length_b   1.000
_cell.length_c   1.000
_cell.angle_alpha   90.00
_cell.angle_beta   90.00
_cell.angle_gamma   90.00
#
_symmetry.space_group_name_H-M   'P 1'
#
loop_
_entity.id
_entity.type
_entity.pdbx_description
1 polymer ?
#
loop_
_entity_poly.entity_id
_entity_poly.type
_entity_poly.pdbx_seq_one_letter_code
_entity_poly.pdbx_strand_id
1 'polypeptide(L)'
;MVDHPDPDRGTVHTPGEIAQQPEMWRQTARLVRDRAPALKRFLEAAGLYSDEIPSRILLTGAGTSHYVGLSVVDLLRRRFDTPCESRPTTRITPNPDLFFREGEPTLMVHFARSGNSPESKAVLEGGLECMGEAGRHLVITCNSDGTLAELARAHPDRVHLLVLPDDTNDQGLAMTSSYTSMVVASQALAHLDRMDAFVHQTDRTAEIGETVLAEHPDAVDALMSGDVRRAFFLGNNDLYGAATESALKVQELTAGQILAGAEDTLAFRHGPISAVDAHSLVVFYLSARSHTRRYELDVVRQYQDAFEELGASIAVVAPQRPAIEETDHLSVFAYDAEGAVPALQQTNVAVLIGQMAGLFAAYRRGVNVDEPSVEKALYNRTVQGVQIYDPSGACAEDSGEHR
;
A
#
# COMPACT_ATOMS: atom_id res chain seq x y z
N MET A 1 -7.06 4.97 -21.04
CA MET A 1 -6.74 3.62 -20.51
C MET A 1 -7.69 2.53 -21.01
N VAL A 2 -9.00 2.75 -21.24
CA VAL A 2 -9.82 1.87 -22.11
C VAL A 2 -10.99 2.71 -22.66
N ASP A 3 -11.10 2.90 -23.98
CA ASP A 3 -12.17 3.74 -24.57
C ASP A 3 -13.51 2.99 -24.68
N HIS A 4 -13.46 1.65 -24.65
CA HIS A 4 -14.62 0.76 -24.74
C HIS A 4 -14.46 -0.40 -23.74
N PRO A 5 -15.16 -0.37 -22.59
CA PRO A 5 -15.13 -1.46 -21.62
C PRO A 5 -15.59 -2.78 -22.25
N ASP A 6 -14.85 -3.84 -21.97
CA ASP A 6 -15.09 -5.21 -22.43
C ASP A 6 -15.33 -6.09 -21.19
N PRO A 7 -16.59 -6.44 -20.88
CA PRO A 7 -16.93 -7.30 -19.75
C PRO A 7 -16.27 -8.68 -19.81
N ASP A 8 -16.05 -9.24 -21.01
CA ASP A 8 -15.46 -10.57 -21.17
C ASP A 8 -13.96 -10.54 -20.82
N ARG A 9 -13.29 -9.41 -21.06
CA ARG A 9 -11.92 -9.13 -20.61
C ARG A 9 -11.84 -8.45 -19.24
N GLY A 10 -12.97 -8.20 -18.60
CA GLY A 10 -13.07 -7.62 -17.27
C GLY A 10 -12.51 -6.21 -17.18
N THR A 11 -12.72 -5.35 -18.17
CA THR A 11 -12.19 -3.97 -18.15
C THR A 11 -13.24 -2.94 -17.71
N VAL A 12 -14.22 -3.35 -16.91
CA VAL A 12 -15.35 -2.51 -16.49
C VAL A 12 -14.99 -1.65 -15.28
N HIS A 13 -14.25 -2.22 -14.33
CA HIS A 13 -13.97 -1.57 -13.04
C HIS A 13 -12.50 -1.14 -12.92
N THR A 14 -11.59 -2.11 -12.91
CA THR A 14 -10.16 -1.95 -12.58
C THR A 14 -9.49 -0.82 -13.37
N PRO A 15 -9.67 -0.66 -14.71
CA PRO A 15 -9.07 0.45 -15.42
C PRO A 15 -9.58 1.83 -14.97
N GLY A 16 -10.89 1.94 -14.69
CA GLY A 16 -11.52 3.17 -14.20
C GLY A 16 -11.07 3.50 -12.78
N GLU A 17 -10.95 2.47 -11.94
CA GLU A 17 -10.46 2.59 -10.56
C GLU A 17 -8.99 3.01 -10.51
N ILE A 18 -8.16 2.56 -11.45
CA ILE A 18 -6.79 3.08 -11.60
C ILE A 18 -6.82 4.55 -12.06
N ALA A 19 -7.65 4.87 -13.06
CA ALA A 19 -7.73 6.20 -13.65
C ALA A 19 -8.23 7.29 -12.66
N GLN A 20 -9.13 6.93 -11.75
CA GLN A 20 -9.74 7.89 -10.81
C GLN A 20 -8.83 8.28 -9.63
N GLN A 21 -7.70 7.58 -9.44
CA GLN A 21 -6.84 7.74 -8.26
C GLN A 21 -6.44 9.18 -7.95
N PRO A 22 -5.97 10.00 -8.93
CA PRO A 22 -5.65 11.41 -8.65
C PRO A 22 -6.80 12.20 -8.01
N GLU A 23 -8.03 12.02 -8.52
CA GLU A 23 -9.19 12.69 -7.95
C GLU A 23 -9.54 12.13 -6.55
N MET A 24 -9.42 10.82 -6.36
CA MET A 24 -9.61 10.19 -5.04
C MET A 24 -8.59 10.69 -4.00
N TRP A 25 -7.35 10.99 -4.41
CA TRP A 25 -6.35 11.60 -3.52
C TRP A 25 -6.78 12.99 -3.07
N ARG A 26 -7.25 13.83 -4.00
CA ARG A 26 -7.76 15.18 -3.70
C ARG A 26 -8.95 15.13 -2.75
N GLN A 27 -9.93 14.27 -3.04
CA GLN A 27 -11.11 14.11 -2.20
C GLN A 27 -10.74 13.60 -0.81
N THR A 28 -9.85 12.61 -0.72
CA THR A 28 -9.38 12.08 0.55
C THR A 28 -8.66 13.13 1.38
N ALA A 29 -7.76 13.92 0.80
CA ALA A 29 -7.06 14.98 1.54
C ALA A 29 -8.02 16.06 2.07
N ARG A 30 -9.01 16.47 1.27
CA ARG A 30 -10.05 17.42 1.68
C ARG A 30 -10.93 16.84 2.78
N LEU A 31 -11.32 15.56 2.67
CA LEU A 31 -12.09 14.85 3.68
C LEU A 31 -11.33 14.82 5.02
N VAL A 32 -10.04 14.47 5.01
CA VAL A 32 -9.24 14.44 6.25
C VAL A 32 -9.06 15.83 6.83
N ARG A 33 -8.89 16.89 6.00
CA ARG A 33 -8.83 18.28 6.47
C ARG A 33 -10.09 18.63 7.26
N ASP A 34 -11.26 18.30 6.73
CA ASP A 34 -12.55 18.61 7.36
C ASP A 34 -12.76 17.81 8.66
N ARG A 35 -12.10 16.65 8.80
CA ARG A 35 -12.08 15.82 10.01
C ARG A 35 -10.90 16.08 10.96
N ALA A 36 -9.95 16.93 10.58
CA ALA A 36 -8.70 17.13 11.30
C ALA A 36 -8.88 17.51 12.79
N PRO A 37 -9.83 18.38 13.18
CA PRO A 37 -10.05 18.67 14.60
C PRO A 37 -10.46 17.46 15.42
N ALA A 38 -11.28 16.56 14.86
CA ALA A 38 -11.72 15.35 15.55
C ALA A 38 -10.61 14.30 15.61
N LEU A 39 -9.88 14.12 14.51
CA LEU A 39 -8.72 13.23 14.46
C LEU A 39 -7.63 13.66 15.43
N LYS A 40 -7.31 14.96 15.50
CA LYS A 40 -6.32 15.49 16.44
C LYS A 40 -6.68 15.16 17.89
N ARG A 41 -7.92 15.43 18.30
CA ARG A 41 -8.39 15.07 19.65
C ARG A 41 -8.31 13.58 19.93
N PHE A 42 -8.64 12.75 18.94
CA PHE A 42 -8.54 11.29 19.09
C PHE A 42 -7.08 10.84 19.24
N LEU A 43 -6.16 11.35 18.42
CA LEU A 43 -4.73 11.01 18.51
C LEU A 43 -4.09 11.53 19.80
N GLU A 44 -4.52 12.69 20.31
CA GLU A 44 -4.15 13.20 21.65
C GLU A 44 -4.65 12.26 22.76
N ALA A 45 -5.92 11.84 22.70
CA ALA A 45 -6.48 10.86 23.64
C ALA A 45 -5.83 9.47 23.51
N ALA A 46 -5.23 9.16 22.37
CA ALA A 46 -4.42 7.98 22.12
C ALA A 46 -2.94 8.17 22.50
N GLY A 47 -2.58 9.27 23.18
CA GLY A 47 -1.25 9.46 23.76
C GLY A 47 -0.14 9.82 22.77
N LEU A 48 -0.44 10.12 21.49
CA LEU A 48 0.59 10.41 20.48
C LEU A 48 1.24 11.80 20.58
N TYR A 49 0.77 12.63 21.50
CA TYR A 49 1.31 13.97 21.75
C TYR A 49 1.68 14.19 23.23
N SER A 50 1.70 13.12 24.04
CA SER A 50 1.98 13.19 25.48
C SER A 50 3.45 12.86 25.78
N ASP A 51 4.06 13.62 26.70
CA ASP A 51 5.45 13.40 27.14
C ASP A 51 5.57 12.33 28.25
N GLU A 52 4.46 11.86 28.83
CA GLU A 52 4.49 11.08 30.07
C GLU A 52 4.65 9.55 29.84
N ILE A 53 4.09 8.99 28.77
CA ILE A 53 4.33 7.60 28.29
C ILE A 53 4.02 7.56 26.77
N PRO A 54 5.00 7.32 25.87
CA PRO A 54 4.71 7.23 24.44
C PRO A 54 3.89 5.98 24.17
N SER A 55 2.71 6.15 23.58
CA SER A 55 1.97 5.02 23.03
C SER A 55 2.76 4.42 21.89
N ARG A 56 2.65 3.12 21.60
CA ARG A 56 3.13 2.57 20.33
C ARG A 56 2.04 2.63 19.26
N ILE A 57 2.43 2.60 17.99
CA ILE A 57 1.53 2.55 16.84
C ILE A 57 1.66 1.19 16.15
N LEU A 58 0.54 0.49 15.97
CA LEU A 58 0.46 -0.77 15.23
C LEU A 58 -0.43 -0.59 13.99
N LEU A 59 0.18 -0.61 12.81
CA LEU A 59 -0.49 -0.47 11.52
C LEU A 59 -0.86 -1.85 10.98
N THR A 60 -2.15 -2.10 10.74
CA THR A 60 -2.63 -3.44 10.39
C THR A 60 -3.69 -3.48 9.30
N GLY A 61 -3.68 -4.57 8.53
CA GLY A 61 -4.61 -4.90 7.45
C GLY A 61 -4.25 -6.26 6.85
N ALA A 62 -5.05 -6.77 5.91
CA ALA A 62 -4.75 -8.00 5.17
C ALA A 62 -4.36 -7.69 3.71
N GLY A 63 -3.38 -8.43 3.16
CA GLY A 63 -2.92 -8.28 1.77
C GLY A 63 -2.49 -6.84 1.46
N THR A 64 -2.99 -6.27 0.36
CA THR A 64 -2.76 -4.85 0.00
C THR A 64 -3.06 -3.88 1.15
N SER A 65 -4.03 -4.16 2.02
CA SER A 65 -4.31 -3.27 3.16
C SER A 65 -3.18 -3.24 4.19
N HIS A 66 -2.41 -4.33 4.34
CA HIS A 66 -1.18 -4.32 5.14
C HIS A 66 -0.11 -3.44 4.50
N TYR A 67 -0.02 -3.44 3.17
CA TYR A 67 1.00 -2.69 2.44
C TYR A 67 0.80 -1.18 2.52
N VAL A 68 -0.42 -0.71 2.83
CA VAL A 68 -0.66 0.68 3.25
C VAL A 68 0.23 1.02 4.45
N GLY A 69 0.25 0.13 5.45
CA GLY A 69 1.07 0.30 6.65
C GLY A 69 2.57 0.32 6.32
N LEU A 70 3.05 -0.57 5.44
CA LEU A 70 4.44 -0.57 4.97
C LEU A 70 4.82 0.74 4.28
N SER A 71 3.88 1.38 3.59
CA SER A 71 4.11 2.65 2.90
C SER A 71 4.17 3.88 3.81
N VAL A 72 3.72 3.78 5.07
CA VAL A 72 3.60 4.96 5.96
C VAL A 72 4.23 4.76 7.34
N VAL A 73 4.71 3.54 7.66
CA VAL A 73 5.25 3.21 8.99
C VAL A 73 6.35 4.17 9.43
N ASP A 74 7.31 4.48 8.54
CA ASP A 74 8.42 5.37 8.85
C ASP A 74 8.01 6.84 8.97
N LEU A 75 7.03 7.26 8.16
CA LEU A 75 6.46 8.59 8.24
C LEU A 75 5.79 8.81 9.60
N LEU A 76 4.92 7.90 10.02
CA LEU A 76 4.20 8.01 11.30
C LEU A 76 5.14 7.87 12.49
N ARG A 77 6.10 6.93 12.42
CA ARG A 77 7.17 6.78 13.42
C ARG A 77 7.88 8.10 13.69
N ARG A 78 8.34 8.76 12.62
CA ARG A 78 9.09 10.02 12.72
C ARG A 78 8.22 11.19 13.16
N ARG A 79 6.95 11.21 12.74
CA ARG A 79 6.04 12.32 13.07
C ARG A 79 5.68 12.37 14.55
N PHE A 80 5.41 11.21 15.13
CA PHE A 80 4.93 11.07 16.50
C PHE A 80 6.04 10.71 17.49
N ASP A 81 7.29 10.60 17.02
CA ASP A 81 8.46 10.21 17.80
C ASP A 81 8.18 8.98 18.70
N THR A 82 7.57 7.98 18.08
CA THR A 82 6.89 6.88 18.77
C THR A 82 7.20 5.57 18.05
N PRO A 83 7.42 4.44 18.77
CA PRO A 83 7.53 3.14 18.15
C PRO A 83 6.33 2.87 17.24
N CYS A 84 6.59 2.60 15.97
CA CYS A 84 5.57 2.32 14.97
C CYS A 84 6.01 1.10 14.18
N GLU A 85 5.14 0.10 14.06
CA GLU A 85 5.36 -1.08 13.23
C GLU A 85 4.12 -1.39 12.40
N SER A 86 4.33 -2.06 11.26
CA SER A 86 3.24 -2.63 10.48
C SER A 86 3.24 -4.14 10.56
N ARG A 87 2.10 -4.72 10.93
CA ARG A 87 1.90 -6.16 11.06
C ARG A 87 0.58 -6.54 10.41
N PRO A 88 0.56 -7.56 9.54
CA PRO A 88 -0.67 -7.95 8.88
C PRO A 88 -1.64 -8.58 9.89
N THR A 89 -2.94 -8.39 9.68
CA THR A 89 -3.98 -9.03 10.51
C THR A 89 -3.84 -10.54 10.49
N THR A 90 -3.34 -11.12 9.38
CA THR A 90 -3.06 -12.54 9.21
C THR A 90 -1.91 -13.07 10.09
N ARG A 91 -1.08 -12.19 10.66
CA ARG A 91 -0.07 -12.56 11.67
C ARG A 91 -0.57 -12.34 13.10
N ILE A 92 -1.36 -11.28 13.30
CA ILE A 92 -1.90 -10.93 14.62
C ILE A 92 -2.99 -11.93 15.03
N THR A 93 -3.92 -12.25 14.13
CA THR A 93 -5.06 -13.14 14.41
C THR A 93 -4.64 -14.49 15.03
N PRO A 94 -3.64 -15.22 14.50
CA PRO A 94 -3.20 -16.47 15.13
C PRO A 94 -2.23 -16.31 16.30
N ASN A 95 -1.71 -15.11 16.60
CA ASN A 95 -0.75 -14.87 17.68
C ASN A 95 -1.09 -13.59 18.47
N PRO A 96 -2.31 -13.46 19.03
CA PRO A 96 -2.77 -12.23 19.64
C PRO A 96 -1.90 -11.81 20.84
N ASP A 97 -1.35 -12.78 21.58
CA ASP A 97 -0.43 -12.63 22.71
C ASP A 97 0.83 -11.83 22.35
N LEU A 98 1.39 -12.03 21.16
CA LEU A 98 2.60 -11.31 20.72
C LEU A 98 2.36 -9.81 20.47
N PHE A 99 1.10 -9.40 20.27
CA PHE A 99 0.74 -8.05 19.82
C PHE A 99 -0.18 -7.31 20.75
N PHE A 100 -1.06 -7.96 21.51
CA PHE A 100 -1.95 -7.31 22.45
C PHE A 100 -1.36 -7.36 23.85
N ARG A 101 -1.08 -6.19 24.42
CA ARG A 101 -0.55 -6.07 25.79
C ARG A 101 -1.51 -5.25 26.64
N GLU A 102 -1.96 -5.85 27.73
CA GLU A 102 -2.78 -5.15 28.72
C GLU A 102 -1.95 -4.02 29.37
N GLY A 103 -2.54 -2.83 29.47
CA GLY A 103 -1.91 -1.69 30.15
C GLY A 103 -0.81 -0.97 29.36
N GLU A 104 -0.39 -1.46 28.20
CA GLU A 104 0.55 -0.76 27.30
C GLU A 104 -0.24 0.17 26.35
N PRO A 105 -0.10 1.50 26.45
CA PRO A 105 -0.80 2.42 25.56
C PRO A 105 -0.48 2.13 24.09
N THR A 106 -1.50 1.77 23.31
CA THR A 106 -1.34 1.31 21.93
C THR A 106 -2.42 1.94 21.05
N LEU A 107 -2.00 2.65 20.00
CA LEU A 107 -2.86 3.01 18.89
C LEU A 107 -2.75 1.94 17.81
N MET A 108 -3.85 1.24 17.52
CA MET A 108 -3.96 0.39 16.35
C MET A 108 -4.64 1.13 15.20
N VAL A 109 -4.01 1.18 14.03
CA VAL A 109 -4.62 1.72 12.81
C VAL A 109 -4.97 0.56 11.88
N HIS A 110 -6.27 0.39 11.62
CA HIS A 110 -6.84 -0.69 10.84
C HIS A 110 -7.15 -0.21 9.43
N PHE A 111 -6.60 -0.89 8.43
CA PHE A 111 -6.81 -0.64 7.02
C PHE A 111 -7.66 -1.73 6.41
N ALA A 112 -8.75 -1.36 5.74
CA ALA A 112 -9.55 -2.30 4.96
C ALA A 112 -10.36 -1.61 3.86
N ARG A 113 -10.31 -2.12 2.63
CA ARG A 113 -11.26 -1.70 1.57
C ARG A 113 -12.71 -1.99 1.98
N SER A 114 -13.07 -3.27 2.10
CA SER A 114 -14.46 -3.69 2.35
C SER A 114 -14.87 -3.68 3.82
N GLY A 115 -13.90 -3.69 4.74
CA GLY A 115 -14.16 -3.82 6.19
C GLY A 115 -14.75 -5.16 6.62
N ASN A 116 -14.78 -6.18 5.75
CA ASN A 116 -15.50 -7.44 5.96
C ASN A 116 -14.57 -8.67 6.10
N SER A 117 -13.25 -8.48 6.14
CA SER A 117 -12.31 -9.59 6.40
C SER A 117 -12.50 -10.12 7.82
N PRO A 118 -12.70 -11.44 8.01
CA PRO A 118 -12.81 -12.05 9.33
C PRO A 118 -11.59 -11.77 10.22
N GLU A 119 -10.39 -11.77 9.65
CA GLU A 119 -9.13 -11.46 10.35
C GLU A 119 -9.11 -10.00 10.83
N SER A 120 -9.62 -9.07 10.00
CA SER A 120 -9.69 -7.66 10.39
C SER A 120 -10.66 -7.46 11.55
N LYS A 121 -11.82 -8.13 11.48
CA LYS A 121 -12.80 -8.15 12.58
C LYS A 121 -12.18 -8.71 13.86
N ALA A 122 -11.53 -9.88 13.77
CA ALA A 122 -10.91 -10.56 14.89
C ALA A 122 -9.83 -9.71 15.58
N VAL A 123 -9.02 -8.99 14.80
CA VAL A 123 -7.96 -8.13 15.35
C VAL A 123 -8.54 -6.88 16.03
N LEU A 124 -9.62 -6.30 15.52
CA LEU A 124 -10.30 -5.19 16.19
C LEU A 124 -10.98 -5.65 17.50
N GLU A 125 -11.75 -6.75 17.48
CA GLU A 125 -12.40 -7.30 18.66
C GLU A 125 -11.39 -7.75 19.72
N GLY A 126 -10.37 -8.52 19.33
CA GLY A 126 -9.32 -8.99 20.22
C GLY A 126 -8.50 -7.84 20.83
N GLY A 127 -8.25 -6.79 20.05
CA GLY A 127 -7.60 -5.59 20.59
C GLY A 127 -8.50 -4.79 21.55
N LEU A 128 -9.80 -4.73 21.28
CA LEU A 128 -10.77 -4.14 22.21
C LEU A 128 -10.80 -4.91 23.53
N GLU A 129 -10.76 -6.23 23.49
CA GLU A 129 -10.78 -7.10 24.66
C GLU A 129 -9.43 -7.12 25.39
N CYS A 130 -8.36 -7.58 24.75
CA CYS A 130 -7.07 -7.88 25.38
C CYS A 130 -6.28 -6.63 25.81
N MET A 131 -6.42 -5.49 25.13
CA MET A 131 -5.68 -4.27 25.51
C MET A 131 -6.41 -3.40 26.54
N GLY A 132 -7.71 -3.67 26.78
CA GLY A 132 -8.55 -2.88 27.68
C GLY A 132 -8.47 -1.37 27.42
N GLU A 133 -8.56 -0.56 28.46
CA GLU A 133 -8.56 0.91 28.35
C GLU A 133 -7.29 1.52 27.75
N ALA A 134 -6.19 0.78 27.67
CA ALA A 134 -4.94 1.24 27.05
C ALA A 134 -4.97 1.18 25.52
N GLY A 135 -5.89 0.40 24.93
CA GLY A 135 -6.05 0.28 23.48
C GLY A 135 -6.95 1.36 22.88
N ARG A 136 -6.45 2.05 21.86
CA ARG A 136 -7.21 2.96 20.98
C ARG A 136 -7.10 2.49 19.54
N HIS A 137 -8.18 2.66 18.77
CA HIS A 137 -8.29 2.08 17.44
C HIS A 137 -8.74 3.14 16.42
N LEU A 138 -7.99 3.33 15.35
CA LEU A 138 -8.41 4.13 14.19
C LEU A 138 -8.73 3.18 13.05
N VAL A 139 -9.98 3.16 12.59
CA VAL A 139 -10.40 2.40 11.41
C VAL A 139 -10.41 3.33 10.21
N ILE A 140 -9.54 3.06 9.23
CA ILE A 140 -9.53 3.72 7.92
C ILE A 140 -10.07 2.72 6.90
N THR A 141 -11.27 2.99 6.38
CA THR A 141 -11.97 2.06 5.48
C THR A 141 -12.66 2.75 4.33
N CYS A 142 -12.88 2.02 3.23
CA CYS A 142 -13.61 2.52 2.06
C CYS A 142 -15.10 2.15 2.10
N ASN A 143 -15.52 1.30 3.04
CA ASN A 143 -16.90 0.83 3.12
C ASN A 143 -17.57 1.27 4.42
N SER A 144 -18.52 2.20 4.32
CA SER A 144 -19.30 2.70 5.46
C SER A 144 -20.21 1.63 6.09
N ASP A 145 -20.56 0.59 5.34
CA ASP A 145 -21.43 -0.51 5.77
C ASP A 145 -20.63 -1.79 6.11
N GLY A 146 -19.30 -1.70 6.13
CA GLY A 146 -18.43 -2.82 6.46
C GLY A 146 -18.47 -3.17 7.95
N THR A 147 -18.19 -4.42 8.29
CA THR A 147 -18.17 -4.91 9.68
C THR A 147 -17.26 -4.08 10.60
N LEU A 148 -16.08 -3.63 10.12
CA LEU A 148 -15.22 -2.73 10.89
C LEU A 148 -15.87 -1.38 11.18
N ALA A 149 -16.67 -0.83 10.25
CA ALA A 149 -17.39 0.41 10.45
C ALA A 149 -18.52 0.24 11.47
N GLU A 150 -19.23 -0.89 11.44
CA GLU A 150 -20.23 -1.24 12.46
C GLU A 150 -19.60 -1.35 13.85
N LEU A 151 -18.49 -2.09 13.98
CA LEU A 151 -17.75 -2.23 15.24
C LEU A 151 -17.25 -0.87 15.76
N ALA A 152 -16.72 -0.02 14.87
CA ALA A 152 -16.27 1.31 15.26
C ALA A 152 -17.41 2.17 15.82
N ARG A 153 -18.61 2.09 15.22
CA ARG A 153 -19.82 2.79 15.73
C ARG A 153 -20.33 2.20 17.05
N ALA A 154 -20.12 0.91 17.29
CA ALA A 154 -20.50 0.25 18.54
C ALA A 154 -19.58 0.61 19.72
N HIS A 155 -18.33 1.03 19.45
CA HIS A 155 -17.32 1.36 20.46
C HIS A 155 -16.74 2.79 20.29
N PRO A 156 -17.57 3.85 20.27
CA PRO A 156 -17.14 5.20 19.89
C PRO A 156 -16.15 5.84 20.86
N ASP A 157 -16.07 5.36 22.11
CA ASP A 157 -15.13 5.87 23.13
C ASP A 157 -13.69 5.41 22.89
N ARG A 158 -13.51 4.29 22.17
CA ARG A 158 -12.19 3.67 21.93
C ARG A 158 -11.82 3.54 20.46
N VAL A 159 -12.81 3.59 19.56
CA VAL A 159 -12.62 3.42 18.12
C VAL A 159 -13.05 4.68 17.37
N HIS A 160 -12.14 5.26 16.60
CA HIS A 160 -12.44 6.34 15.65
C HIS A 160 -12.62 5.78 14.25
N LEU A 161 -13.70 6.14 13.58
CA LEU A 161 -14.00 5.71 12.21
C LEU A 161 -13.68 6.84 11.22
N LEU A 162 -12.81 6.55 10.26
CA LEU A 162 -12.53 7.38 9.09
C LEU A 162 -12.94 6.61 7.83
N VAL A 163 -14.13 6.92 7.31
CA VAL A 163 -14.59 6.39 6.02
C VAL A 163 -14.07 7.29 4.89
N LEU A 164 -13.45 6.68 3.89
CA LEU A 164 -12.97 7.34 2.66
C LEU A 164 -14.11 7.52 1.63
N PRO A 165 -13.90 8.26 0.52
CA PRO A 165 -14.95 8.43 -0.50
C PRO A 165 -15.47 7.08 -1.04
N ASP A 166 -16.77 6.99 -1.33
CA ASP A 166 -17.42 5.72 -1.70
C ASP A 166 -16.79 5.08 -2.96
N ASP A 167 -16.33 5.91 -3.91
CA ASP A 167 -15.65 5.46 -5.13
C ASP A 167 -14.31 4.76 -4.86
N THR A 168 -13.72 4.94 -3.67
CA THR A 168 -12.52 4.19 -3.26
C THR A 168 -12.84 2.77 -2.81
N ASN A 169 -14.11 2.37 -2.70
CA ASN A 169 -14.49 0.98 -2.46
C ASN A 169 -14.44 0.18 -3.75
N ASP A 170 -13.22 -0.05 -4.26
CA ASP A 170 -12.94 -0.71 -5.54
C ASP A 170 -13.81 -1.97 -5.72
N GLN A 171 -14.57 -2.00 -6.81
CA GLN A 171 -15.39 -3.11 -7.29
C GLN A 171 -14.57 -4.21 -7.93
N GLY A 172 -13.48 -3.85 -8.61
CA GLY A 172 -12.47 -4.78 -9.05
C GLY A 172 -11.94 -5.65 -7.91
N LEU A 173 -11.52 -6.87 -8.23
CA LEU A 173 -10.94 -7.75 -7.24
C LEU A 173 -9.68 -7.11 -6.63
N ALA A 174 -8.80 -6.59 -7.49
CA ALA A 174 -7.56 -5.94 -7.11
C ALA A 174 -7.84 -4.57 -6.48
N MET A 175 -7.27 -4.31 -5.30
CA MET A 175 -7.28 -2.98 -4.70
C MET A 175 -6.40 -2.01 -5.51
N THR A 176 -6.93 -0.85 -5.88
CA THR A 176 -6.22 0.22 -6.60
C THR A 176 -6.42 1.56 -5.89
N SER A 177 -7.55 2.23 -6.10
CA SER A 177 -7.86 3.51 -5.47
C SER A 177 -8.11 3.41 -3.97
N SER A 178 -8.57 2.26 -3.48
CA SER A 178 -8.62 1.96 -2.05
C SER A 178 -7.24 2.03 -1.39
N TYR A 179 -6.23 1.39 -1.98
CA TYR A 179 -4.85 1.39 -1.46
C TYR A 179 -4.28 2.80 -1.40
N THR A 180 -4.28 3.52 -2.52
CA THR A 180 -3.63 4.83 -2.58
C THR A 180 -4.37 5.87 -1.75
N SER A 181 -5.69 5.79 -1.63
CA SER A 181 -6.47 6.69 -0.77
C SER A 181 -6.23 6.42 0.72
N MET A 182 -6.11 5.16 1.15
CA MET A 182 -5.71 4.85 2.53
C MET A 182 -4.28 5.32 2.84
N VAL A 183 -3.37 5.28 1.86
CA VAL A 183 -2.02 5.87 1.99
C VAL A 183 -2.12 7.40 2.15
N VAL A 184 -2.90 8.11 1.33
CA VAL A 184 -3.10 9.58 1.48
C VAL A 184 -3.70 9.92 2.84
N ALA A 185 -4.74 9.20 3.27
CA ALA A 185 -5.37 9.42 4.57
C ALA A 185 -4.37 9.26 5.72
N SER A 186 -3.49 8.26 5.63
CA SER A 186 -2.45 8.01 6.62
C SER A 186 -1.35 9.07 6.60
N GLN A 187 -0.91 9.51 5.41
CA GLN A 187 0.02 10.62 5.27
C GLN A 187 -0.55 11.92 5.87
N ALA A 188 -1.85 12.14 5.72
CA ALA A 188 -2.55 13.29 6.28
C ALA A 188 -2.56 13.29 7.82
N LEU A 189 -2.60 12.11 8.47
CA LEU A 189 -2.45 12.01 9.93
C LEU A 189 -1.13 12.65 10.41
N ALA A 190 -0.08 12.59 9.58
CA ALA A 190 1.18 13.22 9.92
C ALA A 190 1.21 14.75 9.73
N HIS A 191 0.16 15.33 9.16
CA HIS A 191 0.09 16.73 8.76
C HIS A 191 -1.17 17.44 9.28
N LEU A 192 -1.85 16.89 10.29
CA LEU A 192 -3.10 17.46 10.83
C LEU A 192 -2.96 18.92 11.29
N ASP A 193 -1.76 19.36 11.68
CA ASP A 193 -1.43 20.73 12.05
C ASP A 193 -1.22 21.68 10.86
N ARG A 194 -1.11 21.15 9.63
CA ARG A 194 -0.80 21.90 8.40
C ARG A 194 -1.62 21.37 7.20
N MET A 195 -2.90 21.09 7.43
CA MET A 195 -3.74 20.44 6.43
C MET A 195 -3.93 21.24 5.14
N ASP A 196 -3.95 22.57 5.17
CA ASP A 196 -4.06 23.36 3.92
C ASP A 196 -2.83 23.17 3.02
N ALA A 197 -1.63 23.12 3.62
CA ALA A 197 -0.40 22.82 2.90
C ALA A 197 -0.40 21.38 2.38
N PHE A 198 -0.87 20.41 3.17
CA PHE A 198 -0.99 19.02 2.75
C PHE A 198 -1.97 18.83 1.59
N VAL A 199 -3.12 19.51 1.63
CA VAL A 199 -4.11 19.49 0.54
C VAL A 199 -3.51 20.07 -0.74
N HIS A 200 -2.82 21.21 -0.64
CA HIS A 200 -2.14 21.81 -1.79
C HIS A 200 -1.05 20.90 -2.39
N GLN A 201 -0.25 20.25 -1.54
CA GLN A 201 0.75 19.28 -1.98
C GLN A 201 0.11 18.04 -2.64
N THR A 202 -1.00 17.56 -2.08
CA THR A 202 -1.74 16.43 -2.66
C THR A 202 -2.34 16.78 -4.01
N ASP A 203 -2.80 18.02 -4.20
CA ASP A 203 -3.30 18.52 -5.48
C ASP A 203 -2.21 18.50 -6.56
N ARG A 204 -1.01 19.00 -6.24
CA ARG A 204 0.17 18.91 -7.12
C ARG A 204 0.58 17.47 -7.43
N THR A 205 0.52 16.59 -6.43
CA THR A 205 0.79 15.16 -6.63
C THR A 205 -0.26 14.50 -7.53
N ALA A 206 -1.52 14.90 -7.41
CA ALA A 206 -2.60 14.42 -8.27
C ALA A 206 -2.43 14.89 -9.72
N GLU A 207 -2.05 16.15 -9.96
CA GLU A 207 -1.69 16.64 -11.31
C GLU A 207 -0.58 15.79 -11.95
N ILE A 208 0.42 15.39 -11.15
CA ILE A 208 1.50 14.53 -11.62
C ILE A 208 1.01 13.10 -11.88
N GLY A 209 0.13 12.56 -11.03
CA GLY A 209 -0.52 11.29 -11.25
C GLY A 209 -1.34 11.28 -12.55
N GLU A 210 -2.06 12.36 -12.86
CA GLU A 210 -2.79 12.53 -14.12
C GLU A 210 -1.84 12.51 -15.32
N THR A 211 -0.71 13.21 -15.24
CA THR A 211 0.33 13.17 -16.28
C THR A 211 0.87 11.76 -16.48
N VAL A 212 1.18 11.02 -15.41
CA VAL A 212 1.64 9.62 -15.49
C VAL A 212 0.62 8.73 -16.19
N LEU A 213 -0.66 8.88 -15.85
CA LEU A 213 -1.75 8.10 -16.44
C LEU A 213 -2.07 8.50 -17.89
N ALA A 214 -1.65 9.69 -18.32
CA ALA A 214 -1.82 10.18 -19.68
C ALA A 214 -0.63 9.82 -20.59
N GLU A 215 0.60 9.93 -20.09
CA GLU A 215 1.82 9.87 -20.91
C GLU A 215 2.50 8.50 -20.90
N HIS A 216 2.47 7.77 -19.78
CA HIS A 216 3.19 6.50 -19.63
C HIS A 216 2.44 5.21 -20.03
N PRO A 217 1.11 5.16 -20.30
CA PRO A 217 0.44 3.91 -20.65
C PRO A 217 1.10 3.10 -21.78
N ASP A 218 1.43 3.73 -22.91
CA ASP A 218 1.99 3.04 -24.08
C ASP A 218 3.38 2.45 -23.79
N ALA A 219 4.21 3.19 -23.04
CA ALA A 219 5.54 2.73 -22.64
C ALA A 219 5.46 1.57 -21.63
N VAL A 220 4.48 1.60 -20.71
CA VAL A 220 4.25 0.48 -19.78
C VAL A 220 3.66 -0.74 -20.50
N ASP A 221 2.76 -0.55 -21.47
CA ASP A 221 2.26 -1.67 -22.29
C ASP A 221 3.39 -2.30 -23.13
N ALA A 222 4.27 -1.49 -23.71
CA ALA A 222 5.45 -1.97 -24.43
C ALA A 222 6.36 -2.82 -23.53
N LEU A 223 6.60 -2.39 -22.29
CA LEU A 223 7.37 -3.14 -21.29
C LEU A 223 6.75 -4.52 -20.99
N MET A 224 5.42 -4.60 -20.95
CA MET A 224 4.68 -5.85 -20.69
C MET A 224 4.37 -6.67 -21.94
N SER A 225 4.76 -6.19 -23.13
CA SER A 225 4.55 -6.86 -24.41
C SER A 225 5.48 -8.05 -24.65
N GLY A 226 6.62 -8.09 -23.95
CA GLY A 226 7.58 -9.19 -23.99
C GLY A 226 7.10 -10.46 -23.25
N ASP A 227 7.89 -11.53 -23.34
CA ASP A 227 7.68 -12.78 -22.59
C ASP A 227 8.17 -12.64 -21.14
N VAL A 228 7.59 -11.67 -20.42
CA VAL A 228 7.83 -11.46 -18.99
C VAL A 228 7.12 -12.56 -18.20
N ARG A 229 7.90 -13.32 -17.43
CA ARG A 229 7.42 -14.40 -16.55
C ARG A 229 7.74 -14.13 -15.09
N ARG A 230 8.68 -13.21 -14.83
CA ARG A 230 9.06 -12.76 -13.49
C ARG A 230 9.13 -11.26 -13.43
N ALA A 231 8.67 -10.67 -12.34
CA ALA A 231 8.80 -9.24 -12.10
C ALA A 231 9.35 -8.99 -10.69
N PHE A 232 10.36 -8.14 -10.56
CA PHE A 232 10.96 -7.76 -9.28
C PHE A 232 10.80 -6.27 -9.08
N PHE A 233 10.05 -5.86 -8.07
CA PHE A 233 9.85 -4.46 -7.73
C PHE A 233 10.75 -4.08 -6.56
N LEU A 234 11.61 -3.10 -6.76
CA LEU A 234 12.64 -2.70 -5.81
C LEU A 234 12.37 -1.28 -5.32
N GLY A 235 12.26 -1.12 -4.01
CA GLY A 235 11.99 0.19 -3.41
C GLY A 235 12.38 0.21 -1.94
N ASN A 236 12.87 1.35 -1.47
CA ASN A 236 13.34 1.50 -0.09
C ASN A 236 12.38 2.33 0.77
N ASN A 237 12.26 1.97 2.05
CA ASN A 237 11.42 2.64 3.05
C ASN A 237 9.95 2.72 2.56
N ASP A 238 9.34 3.92 2.50
CA ASP A 238 7.97 4.17 2.04
C ASP A 238 7.68 3.57 0.63
N LEU A 239 8.70 3.46 -0.23
CA LEU A 239 8.60 2.87 -1.57
C LEU A 239 8.64 1.33 -1.55
N TYR A 240 9.11 0.71 -0.46
CA TYR A 240 9.01 -0.75 -0.30
C TYR A 240 7.54 -1.18 -0.28
N GLY A 241 6.67 -0.44 0.41
CA GLY A 241 5.24 -0.71 0.39
C GLY A 241 4.62 -0.58 -1.02
N ALA A 242 5.04 0.41 -1.82
CA ALA A 242 4.63 0.51 -3.23
C ALA A 242 5.15 -0.65 -4.07
N ALA A 243 6.39 -1.09 -3.83
CA ALA A 243 7.00 -2.23 -4.52
C ALA A 243 6.27 -3.53 -4.18
N THR A 244 5.96 -3.78 -2.91
CA THR A 244 5.20 -4.96 -2.46
C THR A 244 3.80 -4.97 -3.06
N GLU A 245 3.12 -3.81 -3.07
CA GLU A 245 1.82 -3.68 -3.70
C GLU A 245 1.87 -3.90 -5.21
N SER A 246 2.86 -3.33 -5.90
CA SER A 246 3.01 -3.47 -7.35
C SER A 246 3.30 -4.92 -7.76
N ALA A 247 4.14 -5.61 -6.99
CA ALA A 247 4.38 -7.03 -7.17
C ALA A 247 3.08 -7.83 -7.01
N LEU A 248 2.33 -7.58 -5.94
CA LEU A 248 1.06 -8.27 -5.70
C LEU A 248 0.05 -7.97 -6.83
N LYS A 249 -0.07 -6.72 -7.29
CA LYS A 249 -0.97 -6.36 -8.40
C LYS A 249 -0.65 -7.10 -9.69
N VAL A 250 0.62 -7.18 -10.07
CA VAL A 250 1.03 -7.94 -11.26
C VAL A 250 0.69 -9.41 -11.08
N GLN A 251 0.95 -9.99 -9.91
CA GLN A 251 0.68 -11.40 -9.66
C GLN A 251 -0.83 -11.72 -9.62
N GLU A 252 -1.63 -10.91 -8.93
CA GLU A 252 -3.07 -11.07 -8.81
C GLU A 252 -3.77 -10.90 -10.16
N LEU A 253 -3.47 -9.81 -10.88
CA LEU A 253 -4.13 -9.49 -12.15
C LEU A 253 -3.75 -10.49 -13.25
N THR A 254 -2.54 -11.05 -13.22
CA THR A 254 -2.11 -12.06 -14.20
C THR A 254 -2.46 -13.49 -13.81
N ALA A 255 -3.25 -13.69 -12.75
CA ALA A 255 -3.60 -15.03 -12.24
C ALA A 255 -2.36 -15.89 -11.93
N GLY A 256 -1.26 -15.27 -11.47
CA GLY A 256 0.00 -15.94 -11.19
C GLY A 256 0.83 -16.35 -12.42
N GLN A 257 0.43 -15.96 -13.64
CA GLN A 257 1.23 -16.20 -14.84
C GLN A 257 2.55 -15.43 -14.84
N ILE A 258 2.62 -14.31 -14.11
CA ILE A 258 3.87 -13.63 -13.76
C ILE A 258 4.11 -13.80 -12.27
N LEU A 259 5.23 -14.44 -11.92
CA LEU A 259 5.68 -14.50 -10.53
C LEU A 259 6.34 -13.17 -10.17
N ALA A 260 5.76 -12.47 -9.19
CA ALA A 260 6.24 -11.15 -8.82
C ALA A 260 6.69 -11.10 -7.37
N GLY A 261 7.82 -10.43 -7.14
CA GLY A 261 8.39 -10.23 -5.81
C GLY A 261 8.77 -8.78 -5.58
N ALA A 262 8.90 -8.39 -4.31
CA ALA A 262 9.37 -7.08 -3.93
C ALA A 262 10.49 -7.18 -2.91
N GLU A 263 11.47 -6.27 -3.00
CA GLU A 263 12.63 -6.26 -2.12
C GLU A 263 13.17 -4.84 -1.91
N ASP A 264 13.89 -4.62 -0.81
CA ASP A 264 14.74 -3.43 -0.69
C ASP A 264 15.86 -3.48 -1.75
N THR A 265 16.19 -2.35 -2.38
CA THR A 265 17.13 -2.32 -3.52
C THR A 265 18.50 -2.92 -3.20
N LEU A 266 19.07 -2.62 -2.03
CA LEU A 266 20.35 -3.20 -1.62
C LEU A 266 20.22 -4.67 -1.23
N ALA A 267 19.10 -5.05 -0.59
CA ALA A 267 18.83 -6.42 -0.14
C ALA A 267 18.66 -7.39 -1.31
N PHE A 268 18.16 -6.91 -2.45
CA PHE A 268 17.99 -7.71 -3.68
C PHE A 268 19.26 -8.47 -4.09
N ARG A 269 20.43 -7.89 -3.85
CA ARG A 269 21.74 -8.49 -4.17
C ARG A 269 22.10 -9.68 -3.27
N HIS A 270 21.44 -9.84 -2.14
CA HIS A 270 21.75 -10.83 -1.11
C HIS A 270 20.93 -12.11 -1.27
N GLY A 271 20.75 -12.57 -2.51
CA GLY A 271 20.03 -13.81 -2.83
C GLY A 271 18.93 -13.63 -3.87
N PRO A 272 17.96 -12.72 -3.69
CA PRO A 272 16.82 -12.58 -4.60
C PRO A 272 17.21 -12.37 -6.07
N ILE A 273 18.30 -11.66 -6.34
CA ILE A 273 18.84 -11.45 -7.69
C ILE A 273 19.14 -12.74 -8.47
N SER A 274 19.40 -13.85 -7.79
CA SER A 274 19.66 -15.15 -8.44
C SER A 274 18.46 -15.71 -9.21
N ALA A 275 17.26 -15.17 -8.99
CA ALA A 275 16.04 -15.55 -9.70
C ALA A 275 15.83 -14.75 -11.01
N VAL A 276 16.71 -13.79 -11.33
CA VAL A 276 16.65 -13.02 -12.58
C VAL A 276 17.12 -13.89 -13.75
N ASP A 277 16.34 -13.92 -14.84
CA ASP A 277 16.70 -14.54 -16.12
C ASP A 277 16.22 -13.68 -17.29
N ALA A 278 16.37 -14.19 -18.53
CA ALA A 278 15.97 -13.50 -19.76
C ALA A 278 14.47 -13.16 -19.85
N HIS A 279 13.64 -13.67 -18.93
CA HIS A 279 12.20 -13.42 -18.87
C HIS A 279 11.80 -12.55 -17.67
N SER A 280 12.77 -11.84 -17.08
CA SER A 280 12.58 -11.01 -15.92
C SER A 280 12.46 -9.52 -16.27
N LEU A 281 11.53 -8.86 -15.62
CA LEU A 281 11.46 -7.40 -15.50
C LEU A 281 11.93 -6.99 -14.10
N VAL A 282 12.89 -6.07 -13.99
CA VAL A 282 13.34 -5.48 -12.72
C VAL A 282 12.96 -4.00 -12.70
N VAL A 283 12.07 -3.63 -11.79
CA VAL A 283 11.54 -2.26 -11.64
C VAL A 283 12.18 -1.60 -10.43
N PHE A 284 12.90 -0.51 -10.63
CA PHE A 284 13.52 0.29 -9.56
C PHE A 284 12.69 1.54 -9.27
N TYR A 285 12.15 1.64 -8.06
CA TYR A 285 11.53 2.85 -7.53
C TYR A 285 12.59 3.71 -6.84
N LEU A 286 13.10 4.71 -7.56
CA LEU A 286 14.17 5.57 -7.05
C LEU A 286 13.60 6.63 -6.10
N SER A 287 14.19 6.74 -4.92
CA SER A 287 13.79 7.67 -3.89
C SER A 287 14.01 9.13 -4.28
N ALA A 288 13.08 10.01 -3.89
CA ALA A 288 13.30 11.46 -3.91
C ALA A 288 14.41 11.90 -2.95
N ARG A 289 14.75 11.09 -1.93
CA ARG A 289 15.80 11.38 -0.95
C ARG A 289 17.18 11.13 -1.58
N SER A 290 17.97 12.20 -1.73
CA SER A 290 19.26 12.16 -2.43
C SER A 290 20.25 11.15 -1.86
N HIS A 291 20.29 10.97 -0.54
CA HIS A 291 21.18 9.99 0.10
C HIS A 291 20.85 8.57 -0.32
N THR A 292 19.58 8.16 -0.20
CA THR A 292 19.08 6.84 -0.59
C THR A 292 19.25 6.60 -2.10
N ARG A 293 18.88 7.60 -2.92
CA ARG A 293 18.94 7.53 -4.37
C ARG A 293 20.33 7.19 -4.93
N ARG A 294 21.40 7.61 -4.26
CA ARG A 294 22.77 7.26 -4.69
C ARG A 294 22.99 5.75 -4.65
N TYR A 295 22.58 5.09 -3.56
CA TYR A 295 22.72 3.63 -3.44
C TYR A 295 21.86 2.89 -4.46
N GLU A 296 20.63 3.36 -4.69
CA GLU A 296 19.73 2.75 -5.67
C GLU A 296 20.29 2.87 -7.09
N LEU A 297 20.81 4.05 -7.46
CA LEU A 297 21.46 4.27 -8.76
C LEU A 297 22.73 3.45 -8.94
N ASP A 298 23.52 3.25 -7.88
CA ASP A 298 24.71 2.38 -7.94
C ASP A 298 24.31 0.94 -8.28
N VAL A 299 23.20 0.44 -7.74
CA VAL A 299 22.68 -0.90 -8.07
C VAL A 299 22.15 -0.96 -9.50
N VAL A 300 21.41 0.05 -9.97
CA VAL A 300 20.95 0.09 -11.38
C VAL A 300 22.15 0.01 -12.33
N ARG A 301 23.16 0.86 -12.11
CA ARG A 301 24.38 0.89 -12.94
C ARG A 301 25.20 -0.39 -12.84
N GLN A 302 25.26 -1.00 -11.67
CA GLN A 302 25.98 -2.25 -11.45
C GLN A 302 25.44 -3.39 -12.32
N TYR A 303 24.12 -3.44 -12.54
CA TYR A 303 23.46 -4.57 -13.20
C TYR A 303 22.91 -4.26 -14.60
N GLN A 304 22.99 -3.02 -15.07
CA GLN A 304 22.53 -2.62 -16.40
C GLN A 304 23.09 -3.54 -17.49
N ASP A 305 24.41 -3.58 -17.65
CA ASP A 305 25.06 -4.38 -18.69
C ASP A 305 24.81 -5.89 -18.51
N ALA A 306 24.85 -6.37 -17.27
CA ALA A 306 24.66 -7.78 -16.97
C ALA A 306 23.23 -8.27 -17.24
N PHE A 307 22.22 -7.43 -16.99
CA PHE A 307 20.83 -7.75 -17.29
C PHE A 307 20.55 -7.64 -18.78
N GLU A 308 21.16 -6.68 -19.48
CA GLU A 308 21.09 -6.59 -20.94
C GLU A 308 21.70 -7.83 -21.61
N GLU A 309 22.91 -8.25 -21.21
CA GLU A 309 23.55 -9.49 -21.71
C GLU A 309 22.70 -10.75 -21.43
N LEU A 310 21.98 -10.77 -20.30
CA LEU A 310 21.08 -11.85 -19.92
C LEU A 310 19.75 -11.80 -20.69
N GLY A 311 19.38 -10.65 -21.25
CA GLY A 311 18.09 -10.40 -21.89
C GLY A 311 16.97 -9.94 -20.94
N ALA A 312 17.28 -9.64 -19.69
CA ALA A 312 16.32 -9.08 -18.72
C ALA A 312 16.06 -7.59 -19.00
N SER A 313 14.85 -7.12 -18.67
CA SER A 313 14.47 -5.71 -18.82
C SER A 313 14.52 -4.98 -17.48
N ILE A 314 14.86 -3.69 -17.53
CA ILE A 314 14.91 -2.76 -16.41
C ILE A 314 13.91 -1.63 -16.66
N ALA A 315 13.12 -1.31 -15.65
CA ALA A 315 12.33 -0.08 -15.60
C ALA A 315 12.78 0.76 -14.41
N VAL A 316 13.10 2.03 -14.64
CA VAL A 316 13.47 2.97 -13.58
C VAL A 316 12.35 4.00 -13.42
N VAL A 317 11.69 3.99 -12.27
CA VAL A 317 10.64 4.97 -11.94
C VAL A 317 11.21 5.97 -10.96
N ALA A 318 11.25 7.24 -11.34
CA ALA A 318 11.98 8.26 -10.60
C ALA A 318 11.25 9.61 -10.63
N PRO A 319 11.41 10.46 -9.59
CA PRO A 319 10.80 11.79 -9.61
C PRO A 319 11.49 12.64 -10.68
N GLN A 320 12.82 12.78 -10.58
CA GLN A 320 13.64 13.36 -11.64
C GLN A 320 14.30 12.28 -12.49
N ARG A 321 14.42 12.56 -13.79
CA ARG A 321 15.19 11.73 -14.72
C ARG A 321 16.65 11.61 -14.26
N PRO A 322 17.14 10.41 -13.90
CA PRO A 322 18.53 10.23 -13.51
C PRO A 322 19.46 10.31 -14.72
N ALA A 323 20.74 10.60 -14.46
CA ALA A 323 21.81 10.47 -15.46
C ALA A 323 22.18 8.99 -15.61
N ILE A 324 21.32 8.24 -16.33
CA ILE A 324 21.49 6.86 -16.79
C ILE A 324 21.15 6.85 -18.29
N GLU A 325 21.90 6.07 -19.06
CA GLU A 325 21.64 5.85 -20.49
C GLU A 325 20.51 4.84 -20.66
N GLU A 326 19.44 5.23 -21.37
CA GLU A 326 18.36 4.32 -21.75
C GLU A 326 18.83 3.41 -22.90
N THR A 327 18.40 2.16 -22.86
CA THR A 327 18.70 1.14 -23.87
C THR A 327 17.41 0.43 -24.26
N ASP A 328 17.46 -0.48 -25.23
CA ASP A 328 16.31 -1.34 -25.56
C ASP A 328 15.86 -2.20 -24.36
N HIS A 329 16.74 -2.39 -23.37
CA HIS A 329 16.49 -3.14 -22.15
C HIS A 329 16.29 -2.26 -20.91
N LEU A 330 16.50 -0.94 -20.98
CA LEU A 330 16.33 -0.03 -19.84
C LEU A 330 15.49 1.19 -20.21
N SER A 331 14.32 1.32 -19.59
CA SER A 331 13.43 2.48 -19.76
C SER A 331 13.30 3.31 -18.48
N VAL A 332 13.20 4.63 -18.63
CA VAL A 332 13.07 5.57 -17.50
C VAL A 332 11.71 6.28 -17.52
N PHE A 333 10.93 6.05 -16.46
CA PHE A 333 9.66 6.71 -16.17
C PHE A 333 9.88 7.83 -15.15
N ALA A 334 10.26 9.00 -15.65
CA ALA A 334 10.33 10.23 -14.85
C ALA A 334 8.96 10.93 -14.82
N TYR A 335 8.57 11.49 -13.67
CA TYR A 335 7.23 12.08 -13.50
C TYR A 335 7.17 13.45 -12.80
N ASP A 336 8.27 13.92 -12.22
CA ASP A 336 8.30 15.17 -11.44
C ASP A 336 9.59 15.95 -11.69
N ALA A 337 9.71 16.49 -12.91
CA ALA A 337 10.87 17.29 -13.29
C ALA A 337 11.05 18.56 -12.44
N GLU A 338 9.96 19.10 -11.90
CA GLU A 338 9.96 20.33 -11.09
C GLU A 338 10.23 20.06 -9.59
N GLY A 339 10.18 18.80 -9.14
CA GLY A 339 10.36 18.46 -7.72
C GLY A 339 9.17 18.88 -6.85
N ALA A 340 7.96 18.89 -7.43
CA ALA A 340 6.74 19.29 -6.76
C ALA A 340 6.15 18.20 -5.86
N VAL A 341 6.45 16.91 -6.08
CA VAL A 341 5.98 15.79 -5.26
C VAL A 341 6.82 15.70 -3.98
N PRO A 342 6.21 15.84 -2.79
CA PRO A 342 6.92 15.56 -1.56
C PRO A 342 7.36 14.09 -1.53
N ALA A 343 8.56 13.82 -1.02
CA ALA A 343 9.10 12.46 -0.93
C ALA A 343 8.14 11.44 -0.27
N LEU A 344 7.28 11.90 0.65
CA LEU A 344 6.30 11.07 1.34
C LEU A 344 5.14 10.61 0.43
N GLN A 345 4.79 11.37 -0.62
CA GLN A 345 3.70 11.05 -1.56
C GLN A 345 4.20 10.30 -2.80
N GLN A 346 5.49 10.00 -2.84
CA GLN A 346 6.12 9.30 -3.95
C GLN A 346 5.52 7.90 -4.19
N THR A 347 5.13 7.23 -3.11
CA THR A 347 4.44 5.92 -3.13
C THR A 347 3.19 5.96 -4.01
N ASN A 348 2.38 7.02 -3.92
CA ASN A 348 1.13 7.17 -4.66
C ASN A 348 1.34 7.25 -6.17
N VAL A 349 2.41 7.93 -6.60
CA VAL A 349 2.73 8.06 -8.04
C VAL A 349 3.43 6.80 -8.56
N ALA A 350 4.40 6.26 -7.82
CA ALA A 350 5.18 5.10 -8.25
C ALA A 350 4.32 3.84 -8.47
N VAL A 351 3.33 3.61 -7.60
CA VAL A 351 2.46 2.42 -7.69
C VAL A 351 1.57 2.43 -8.94
N LEU A 352 1.28 3.60 -9.55
CA LEU A 352 0.52 3.69 -10.80
C LEU A 352 1.20 2.90 -11.92
N ILE A 353 2.53 2.94 -11.99
CA ILE A 353 3.30 2.16 -12.97
C ILE A 353 3.11 0.66 -12.74
N GLY A 354 3.15 0.21 -11.47
CA GLY A 354 2.93 -1.20 -11.12
C GLY A 354 1.51 -1.69 -11.41
N GLN A 355 0.51 -0.85 -11.14
CA GLN A 355 -0.89 -1.13 -11.44
C GLN A 355 -1.14 -1.19 -12.95
N MET A 356 -0.60 -0.24 -13.73
CA MET A 356 -0.66 -0.28 -15.20
C MET A 356 0.06 -1.51 -15.76
N ALA A 357 1.23 -1.87 -15.22
CA ALA A 357 1.94 -3.08 -15.63
C ALA A 357 1.11 -4.35 -15.40
N GLY A 358 0.50 -4.49 -14.22
CA GLY A 358 -0.40 -5.61 -13.93
C GLY A 358 -1.62 -5.64 -14.86
N LEU A 359 -2.26 -4.49 -15.08
CA LEU A 359 -3.42 -4.35 -15.96
C LEU A 359 -3.09 -4.77 -17.40
N PHE A 360 -2.05 -4.18 -18.00
CA PHE A 360 -1.69 -4.46 -19.40
C PHE A 360 -1.18 -5.89 -19.58
N ALA A 361 -0.41 -6.41 -18.62
CA ALA A 361 0.05 -7.79 -18.66
C ALA A 361 -1.09 -8.80 -18.65
N ALA A 362 -2.09 -8.57 -17.79
CA ALA A 362 -3.28 -9.41 -17.68
C ALA A 362 -4.13 -9.34 -18.95
N TYR A 363 -4.39 -8.12 -19.46
CA TYR A 363 -5.14 -7.90 -20.68
C TYR A 363 -4.48 -8.60 -21.90
N ARG A 364 -3.16 -8.52 -22.03
CA ARG A 364 -2.39 -9.20 -23.09
C ARG A 364 -2.46 -10.72 -23.00
N ARG A 365 -2.55 -11.25 -21.78
CA ARG A 365 -2.65 -12.68 -21.50
C ARG A 365 -4.09 -13.20 -21.58
N GLY A 366 -5.06 -12.33 -21.92
CA GLY A 366 -6.48 -12.70 -22.00
C GLY A 366 -7.08 -13.04 -20.64
N VAL A 367 -6.50 -12.53 -19.55
CA VAL A 367 -7.05 -12.68 -18.20
C VAL A 367 -8.11 -11.59 -17.98
N ASN A 368 -9.22 -11.97 -17.36
CA ASN A 368 -10.26 -11.01 -16.95
C ASN A 368 -9.71 -10.13 -15.82
N VAL A 369 -9.52 -8.83 -16.05
CA VAL A 369 -8.76 -8.00 -15.07
C VAL A 369 -9.58 -7.62 -13.83
N ASP A 370 -10.91 -7.55 -13.94
CA ASP A 370 -11.82 -7.33 -12.81
C ASP A 370 -11.96 -8.56 -11.91
N GLU A 371 -11.93 -9.76 -12.50
CA GLU A 371 -12.00 -11.06 -11.82
C GLU A 371 -10.91 -12.02 -12.35
N PRO A 372 -9.62 -11.81 -12.01
CA PRO A 372 -8.49 -12.55 -12.60
C PRO A 372 -8.37 -14.01 -12.13
N SER A 373 -9.33 -14.51 -11.34
CA SER A 373 -9.31 -15.86 -10.80
C SER A 373 -9.82 -16.88 -11.82
N VAL A 374 -8.92 -17.75 -12.30
CA VAL A 374 -9.28 -18.91 -13.17
C VAL A 374 -10.13 -19.93 -12.41
N GLU A 375 -9.87 -20.07 -11.10
CA GLU A 375 -10.63 -20.94 -10.19
C GLU A 375 -11.12 -20.13 -8.97
N LYS A 376 -12.37 -19.66 -9.02
CA LYS A 376 -13.01 -18.85 -7.96
C LYS A 376 -12.92 -19.46 -6.54
N ALA A 377 -12.68 -20.77 -6.43
CA ALA A 377 -12.47 -21.44 -5.16
C ALA A 377 -11.16 -21.06 -4.44
N LEU A 378 -10.12 -20.63 -5.18
CA LEU A 378 -8.78 -20.39 -4.62
C LEU A 378 -8.54 -18.93 -4.22
N TYR A 379 -9.21 -17.98 -4.88
CA TYR A 379 -8.92 -16.57 -4.71
C TYR A 379 -10.18 -15.71 -4.91
N ASN A 380 -10.54 -14.92 -3.89
CA ASN A 380 -11.80 -14.18 -3.76
C ASN A 380 -11.58 -12.75 -3.29
N ARG A 381 -12.43 -11.81 -3.74
CA ARG A 381 -12.41 -10.39 -3.34
C ARG A 381 -12.60 -10.17 -1.83
N THR A 382 -13.40 -11.03 -1.18
CA THR A 382 -13.46 -11.17 0.27
C THR A 382 -13.03 -12.58 0.62
N VAL A 383 -12.03 -12.71 1.50
CA VAL A 383 -11.50 -14.01 1.95
C VAL A 383 -12.56 -14.85 2.65
N GLN A 384 -12.51 -16.17 2.45
CA GLN A 384 -13.47 -17.15 2.98
C GLN A 384 -12.74 -18.39 3.51
N GLY A 385 -13.39 -19.18 4.36
CA GLY A 385 -12.94 -20.52 4.74
C GLY A 385 -12.03 -20.63 5.96
N VAL A 386 -11.64 -19.50 6.58
CA VAL A 386 -10.87 -19.50 7.84
C VAL A 386 -11.80 -19.29 9.03
N GLN A 387 -11.77 -20.22 9.98
CA GLN A 387 -12.45 -20.08 11.27
C GLN A 387 -11.65 -19.15 12.20
N ILE A 388 -12.33 -18.18 12.81
CA ILE A 388 -11.76 -17.31 13.84
C ILE A 388 -11.98 -17.95 15.22
N TYR A 389 -10.95 -17.94 16.04
CA TYR A 389 -10.96 -18.46 17.42
C TYR A 389 -10.84 -17.29 18.41
N ASP A 390 -11.41 -17.47 19.60
CA ASP A 390 -11.41 -16.48 20.68
C ASP A 390 -9.97 -16.18 21.17
N PRO A 391 -9.51 -14.92 21.16
CA PRO A 391 -8.16 -14.55 21.55
C PRO A 391 -7.93 -14.48 23.07
N SER A 392 -8.99 -14.45 23.88
CA SER A 392 -8.90 -14.19 25.33
C SER A 392 -8.00 -15.18 26.08
N GLY A 393 -8.08 -16.47 25.74
CA GLY A 393 -7.24 -17.51 26.35
C GLY A 393 -5.75 -17.26 26.12
N ALA A 394 -5.35 -16.91 24.90
CA ALA A 394 -3.95 -16.66 24.55
C ALA A 394 -3.40 -15.39 25.22
N CYS A 395 -4.18 -14.31 25.25
CA CYS A 395 -3.79 -13.07 25.93
C CYS A 395 -3.63 -13.26 27.45
N ALA A 396 -4.44 -14.13 28.06
CA ALA A 396 -4.39 -14.39 29.50
C ALA A 396 -3.14 -15.20 29.92
N GLU A 397 -2.69 -16.14 29.09
CA GLU A 397 -1.53 -16.99 29.36
C GLU A 397 -0.22 -16.18 29.50
N ASP A 398 0.01 -15.18 28.63
CA ASP A 398 1.23 -14.34 28.67
C ASP A 398 1.27 -13.38 29.88
N SER A 399 0.09 -12.92 30.33
CA SER A 399 -0.02 -12.03 31.51
C SER A 399 0.43 -12.69 32.83
N GLY A 400 0.52 -14.04 32.86
CA GLY A 400 0.89 -14.83 34.02
C GLY A 400 2.38 -15.18 34.16
N GLU A 401 3.16 -15.15 33.08
CA GLU A 401 4.56 -15.64 33.08
C GLU A 401 5.60 -14.55 33.39
N HIS A 402 5.19 -13.28 33.51
CA HIS A 402 6.09 -12.15 33.78
C HIS A 402 5.82 -11.37 35.08
N ARG A 403 5.12 -11.98 36.06
CA ARG A 403 4.95 -11.41 37.40
C ARG A 403 5.94 -11.94 38.43
#